data_AF-A0A832WCW1-F1
#
_entry.id   AF-A0A832WCW1-F1
#
_cell.length_a   1.000
_cell.length_b   1.000
_cell.length_c   1.000
_cell.angle_alpha   90.00
_cell.angle_beta   90.00
_cell.angle_gamma   90.00
#
_symmetry.space_group_name_H-M   'P 1'
#
loop_
_entity.id
_entity.type
_entity.pdbx_description
1 polymer ?
#
loop_
_entity_poly.entity_id
_entity_poly.type
_entity_poly.pdbx_seq_one_letter_code
_entity_poly.pdbx_strand_id
1 'polypeptide(L)' 'MKESTFLIRCKNCNHEEPAILYSNTYEDSDSGIKCPNCEDEYMYVVKKI' A
#
# COMPACT_ATOMS: atom_id res chain seq x y z
N MET A 1 6.57 -1.72 -18.13
CA MET A 1 5.82 -2.29 -16.98
C MET A 1 4.52 -1.51 -16.87
N LYS A 2 3.38 -2.15 -16.60
CA LYS A 2 2.11 -1.42 -16.40
C LYS A 2 2.00 -1.02 -14.94
N GLU A 3 1.50 0.18 -14.68
CA GLU A 3 1.21 0.69 -13.34
C GLU A 3 -0.30 0.64 -13.12
N SER A 4 -0.73 0.52 -11.87
CA SER A 4 -2.13 0.49 -11.49
C SER A 4 -2.31 1.13 -10.12
N THR A 5 -3.50 1.67 -9.88
CA THR A 5 -3.83 2.23 -8.57
C THR A 5 -4.27 1.11 -7.63
N PHE A 6 -3.72 1.11 -6.43
CA PHE A 6 -4.06 0.19 -5.35
C PHE A 6 -4.43 0.99 -4.12
N LEU A 7 -5.34 0.46 -3.32
CA LEU A 7 -5.58 0.91 -1.97
C LEU A 7 -4.54 0.24 -1.08
N ILE A 8 -3.72 1.03 -0.39
CA ILE A 8 -2.73 0.56 0.57
C ILE A 8 -3.16 0.95 1.99
N ARG A 9 -2.76 0.17 2.99
CA ARG A 9 -3.13 0.38 4.38
C ARG A 9 -1.94 0.24 5.32
N CYS A 10 -1.91 1.06 6.35
CA CYS A 10 -1.04 0.90 7.50
C CYS A 10 -1.57 -0.16 8.46
N LYS A 11 -0.71 -1.13 8.81
CA LYS A 11 -1.05 -2.24 9.70
C LYS A 11 -1.50 -1.80 11.10
N ASN A 12 -0.80 -0.84 11.71
CA ASN A 12 -1.05 -0.47 13.10
C ASN A 12 -2.08 0.65 13.28
N CYS A 13 -2.19 1.56 12.32
CA CYS A 13 -3.08 2.73 12.46
C CYS A 13 -4.29 2.72 11.53
N ASN A 14 -4.48 1.66 10.74
CA ASN A 14 -5.58 1.53 9.77
C ASN A 14 -5.72 2.76 8.85
N HIS A 15 -4.63 3.52 8.62
CA HIS A 15 -4.62 4.60 7.66
C HIS A 15 -4.62 4.00 6.26
N GLU A 16 -5.52 4.45 5.39
CA GLU A 16 -5.66 3.95 4.03
C GLU A 16 -5.49 5.09 3.03
N GLU A 17 -4.70 4.84 2.00
CA GLU A 17 -4.51 5.80 0.92
C GLU A 17 -4.35 5.10 -0.44
N PRO A 18 -4.72 5.75 -1.55
CA PRO A 18 -4.48 5.22 -2.88
C PRO A 18 -3.02 5.45 -3.29
N ALA A 19 -2.36 4.40 -3.77
CA ALA A 19 -0.99 4.45 -4.28
C ALA A 19 -0.90 3.83 -5.67
N ILE A 20 -0.01 4.38 -6.51
CA ILE A 20 0.29 3.83 -7.82
C ILE A 20 1.44 2.83 -7.66
N LEU A 21 1.16 1.56 -7.89
CA LEU A 21 2.14 0.48 -7.81
C LEU A 21 2.21 -0.27 -9.14
N TYR A 22 3.23 -1.10 -9.29
CA TYR A 22 3.33 -1.97 -10.46
C TYR A 22 2.14 -2.93 -10.53
N SER A 23 1.63 -3.19 -11.73
CA SER A 23 0.48 -4.09 -11.92
C SER A 23 0.72 -5.54 -11.46
N ASN A 24 1.97 -5.91 -11.16
CA ASN A 24 2.34 -7.21 -10.59
C ASN A 24 2.31 -7.23 -9.06
N THR A 25 1.91 -6.14 -8.40
CA THR A 25 1.74 -6.13 -6.95
C THR A 25 0.44 -6.85 -6.56
N TYR A 26 0.52 -7.68 -5.52
CA TYR A 26 -0.60 -8.49 -5.02
C TYR A 26 -1.12 -7.92 -3.70
N GLU A 27 -2.34 -8.31 -3.31
CA GLU A 27 -2.87 -8.06 -1.95
C GLU A 27 -1.89 -8.62 -0.91
N ASP A 28 -1.80 -7.97 0.26
CA ASP A 28 -0.83 -8.23 1.34
C ASP A 28 0.66 -8.03 0.95
N SER A 29 0.97 -7.59 -0.27
CA SER A 29 2.35 -7.22 -0.62
C SER A 29 2.74 -5.89 0.01
N ASP A 30 4.02 -5.77 0.35
CA ASP A 30 4.64 -4.52 0.75
C ASP A 30 4.53 -3.50 -0.41
N SER A 31 3.97 -2.32 -0.12
CA SER A 31 3.82 -1.26 -1.12
C SER A 31 5.09 -0.42 -1.30
N GLY A 32 6.10 -0.59 -0.43
CA GLY A 32 7.28 0.27 -0.35
C GLY A 32 6.99 1.69 0.17
N ILE A 33 5.75 1.99 0.54
CA ILE A 33 5.32 3.30 1.05
C ILE A 33 5.30 3.25 2.56
N LYS A 34 5.98 4.20 3.20
CA LYS A 34 6.06 4.26 4.66
C LYS A 34 4.79 4.88 5.23
N CYS A 35 4.31 4.32 6.33
CA CYS A 35 3.16 4.86 7.03
C CYS A 35 3.40 6.29 7.53
N PRO A 36 2.54 7.26 7.16
CA PRO A 36 2.61 8.59 7.75
C PRO A 36 2.10 8.53 9.19
N ASN A 37 2.92 8.98 10.15
CA ASN A 37 2.58 9.11 11.58
C ASN A 37 2.26 7.83 12.38
N CYS A 38 2.56 6.66 11.83
CA CYS A 38 2.42 5.40 12.55
C CYS A 38 3.77 4.72 12.55
N GLU A 39 4.16 4.14 13.68
CA GLU A 39 5.42 3.42 13.94
C GLU A 39 6.04 2.83 12.66
N ASP A 40 7.34 3.08 12.43
CA ASP A 40 8.24 2.76 11.28
C ASP A 40 7.95 1.49 10.43
N GLU A 41 6.72 1.28 10.00
CA GLU A 41 6.27 0.18 9.17
C GLU A 41 5.80 0.69 7.80
N TYR A 42 5.87 -0.20 6.83
CA TYR A 42 5.42 0.04 5.47
C TYR A 42 3.94 -0.33 5.33
N MET A 43 3.27 0.35 4.43
CA MET A 43 1.88 0.08 4.06
C MET A 43 1.83 -1.19 3.19
N TYR A 44 0.78 -1.98 3.37
CA TYR A 44 0.54 -3.17 2.58
C TYR A 44 -0.63 -2.94 1.62
N VAL A 45 -0.63 -3.66 0.50
CA VAL A 45 -1.70 -3.58 -0.49
C VAL A 45 -2.96 -4.26 0.05
N VAL A 46 -4.07 -3.53 0.06
CA VAL A 46 -5.38 -4.06 0.42
C VAL A 46 -6.10 -4.59 -0.80
N LYS A 47 -6.19 -3.80 -1.88
CA LYS A 47 -6.88 -4.17 -3.12
C LYS A 47 -6.53 -3.24 -4.27
N LYS A 48 -6.78 -3.67 -5.51
CA LYS A 48 -6.71 -2.83 -6.70
C LYS A 48 -7.99 -1.98 -6.85
N ILE A 49 -7.86 -0.73 -7.30
CA ILE A 49 -8.97 0.22 -7.52
C ILE A 49 -8.91 0.90 -8.88
#